data_AF-A0A653CH59-F1
#
_entry.id   AF-A0A653CH59-F1
#
_cell.length_a   1.000
_cell.length_b   1.000
_cell.length_c   1.000
_cell.angle_alpha   90.00
_cell.angle_beta   90.00
_cell.angle_gamma   90.00
#
_symmetry.space_group_name_H-M   'P 1'
#
loop_
_entity.id
_entity.type
_entity.pdbx_description
1 polymer ?
#
loop_
_entity_poly.entity_id
_entity_poly.type
_entity_poly.pdbx_seq_one_letter_code
_entity_poly.pdbx_strand_id
1 'polypeptide(L)' 'MLEQHSAAYGLGTNYNKTKVIIVDREHDNHREIKSIGRCEVVQSFVYLGSLTDNSGS' A
#
# COMPACT_ATOMS: atom_id res chain seq x y z
N MET A 1 -11.80 4.64 -1.51
CA MET A 1 -11.04 5.87 -1.77
C MET A 1 -10.03 5.70 -2.90
N LEU A 2 -9.05 4.77 -2.81
CA LEU A 2 -8.07 4.52 -3.89
C LEU A 2 -8.74 4.28 -5.26
N GLU A 3 -9.70 3.37 -5.33
CA GLU A 3 -10.38 2.98 -6.58
C GLU A 3 -11.25 4.09 -7.16
N GLN A 4 -11.96 4.81 -6.30
CA GLN A 4 -12.82 5.91 -6.72
C GLN A 4 -11.98 7.09 -7.24
N HIS A 5 -10.84 7.36 -6.61
CA HIS A 5 -9.89 8.36 -7.09
C HIS A 5 -9.22 7.94 -8.39
N SER A 6 -8.82 6.67 -8.55
CA SER A 6 -8.22 6.20 -9.81
C SER A 6 -9.24 6.25 -10.95
N ALA A 7 -10.49 5.87 -10.69
CA ALA A 7 -11.58 5.96 -11.66
C ALA A 7 -11.87 7.39 -12.12
N ALA A 8 -11.68 8.40 -11.25
CA ALA A 8 -11.79 9.81 -11.63
C ALA A 8 -10.76 10.24 -12.70
N TYR A 9 -9.62 9.55 -12.76
CA TYR A 9 -8.60 9.71 -13.81
C TYR A 9 -8.72 8.68 -14.94
N GLY A 10 -9.77 7.87 -14.96
CA GLY A 10 -9.96 6.80 -15.95
C GLY A 10 -8.98 5.62 -15.81
N LEU A 11 -8.32 5.48 -14.65
CA LEU A 11 -7.31 4.46 -14.39
C LEU A 11 -7.91 3.27 -13.62
N GLY A 12 -7.67 2.06 -14.14
CA GLY A 12 -8.00 0.81 -13.46
C GLY A 12 -6.86 0.30 -12.58
N THR A 13 -7.18 -0.24 -11.41
CA THR A 13 -6.20 -0.85 -10.51
C THR A 13 -6.11 -2.35 -10.77
N ASN A 14 -4.91 -2.85 -11.07
CA ASN A 14 -4.65 -4.30 -11.15
C ASN A 14 -4.19 -4.78 -9.77
N TYR A 15 -5.07 -5.43 -9.03
CA TYR A 15 -4.80 -5.92 -7.66
C TYR A 15 -3.79 -7.07 -7.60
N ASN A 16 -3.55 -7.79 -8.70
CA ASN A 16 -2.52 -8.83 -8.74
C ASN A 16 -1.11 -8.23 -8.79
N LYS A 17 -0.97 -7.03 -9.38
CA LYS A 17 0.33 -6.35 -9.53
C LYS A 17 0.53 -5.21 -8.53
N THR A 18 -0.55 -4.62 -8.04
CA THR A 18 -0.51 -3.47 -7.13
C THR A 18 -0.32 -3.96 -5.70
N LYS A 19 0.77 -3.53 -5.06
CA LYS A 19 1.03 -3.74 -3.64
C LYS A 19 0.86 -2.41 -2.90
N VAL A 20 0.20 -2.44 -1.76
CA VAL A 20 -0.03 -1.25 -0.93
C VAL A 20 0.83 -1.34 0.32
N ILE A 21 1.52 -0.27 0.66
CA ILE A 21 2.23 -0.14 1.93
C ILE A 21 1.42 0.83 2.79
N ILE A 22 1.15 0.44 4.03
CA ILE A 22 0.53 1.31 5.01
C ILE A 22 1.61 1.73 6.00
N VAL A 23 1.68 3.04 6.22
CA VAL A 23 2.54 3.63 7.23
C VAL A 23 1.62 4.21 8.31
N ASP A 24 1.60 3.56 9.46
CA ASP A 24 0.82 3.99 10.63
C ASP A 24 1.77 4.61 11.66
N ARG A 25 2.10 5.89 11.44
CA ARG A 25 3.04 6.64 12.30
C ARG A 25 2.53 6.83 13.73
N GLU A 26 1.23 6.75 13.96
CA GLU A 26 0.61 6.94 15.27
C GLU A 26 0.77 5.69 16.15
N HIS A 27 0.77 4.50 15.54
CA HIS A 27 0.85 3.22 16.25
C HIS A 27 2.16 2.46 15.99
N ASP A 28 3.22 3.15 15.56
CA ASP A 28 4.51 2.55 15.20
C ASP A 28 4.39 1.37 14.22
N ASN A 29 3.45 1.46 13.27
CA ASN A 29 3.14 0.40 12.30
C ASN A 29 2.72 -0.95 12.93
N HIS A 30 2.41 -1.00 14.23
CA HIS A 30 2.05 -2.23 14.93
C HIS A 30 0.63 -2.71 14.57
N ARG A 31 -0.22 -1.83 14.06
CA ARG A 31 -1.58 -2.19 13.68
C ARG A 31 -1.54 -3.13 12.49
N GLU A 32 -1.85 -4.41 12.71
CA GLU A 32 -1.94 -5.44 11.67
C GLU A 32 -3.10 -5.16 10.71
N ILE A 33 -2.87 -4.30 9.72
CA ILE A 33 -3.79 -4.11 8.60
C ILE A 33 -3.37 -5.06 7.48
N LYS A 34 -4.16 -6.11 7.28
CA LYS A 34 -3.85 -7.19 6.31
C LYS A 34 -4.23 -6.82 4.86
N SER A 35 -5.21 -5.93 4.68
CA SER A 35 -5.69 -5.53 3.35
C SER A 35 -6.35 -4.15 3.37
N ILE A 36 -6.34 -3.48 2.22
CA ILE A 36 -7.12 -2.25 1.97
C ILE A 36 -8.01 -2.50 0.76
N GLY A 37 -9.31 -2.65 1.00
CA GLY A 37 -10.25 -3.10 -0.01
C GLY A 37 -9.83 -4.47 -0.56
N ARG A 38 -9.48 -4.51 -1.85
CA ARG A 38 -9.01 -5.72 -2.55
C ARG A 38 -7.48 -5.80 -2.69
N CYS A 39 -6.76 -4.79 -2.25
CA CYS A 39 -5.30 -4.76 -2.34
C CYS A 39 -4.68 -5.44 -1.12
N GLU A 40 -3.65 -6.25 -1.38
CA GLU A 40 -2.79 -6.81 -0.34
C GLU A 40 -1.90 -5.70 0.24
N VAL A 41 -1.78 -5.69 1.57
CA VAL A 41 -0.85 -4.82 2.27
C VAL A 41 0.46 -5.57 2.49
N VAL A 42 1.57 -4.93 2.14
CA VAL A 42 2.92 -5.47 2.35
C VAL A 42 3.71 -4.56 3.28
N GLN A 43 4.61 -5.16 4.07
CA GLN A 43 5.49 -4.42 4.99
C GLN A 43 6.72 -3.86 4.29
N SER A 44 7.19 -4.52 3.23
CA SER A 44 8.30 -4.04 2.42
C SER A 44 8.14 -4.42 0.95
N PHE A 45 8.73 -3.63 0.07
CA PHE A 45 8.76 -3.86 -1.37
C PHE A 45 10.00 -3.25 -2.00
N VAL A 46 10.56 -3.91 -3.02
CA VAL A 46 11.67 -3.36 -3.81
C VAL A 46 11.10 -2.57 -4.98
N TYR A 47 11.32 -1.26 -4.96
CA TYR A 47 10.93 -0.36 -6.03
C TYR A 47 12.17 0.25 -6.68
N LEU A 48 12.32 0.06 -7.99
CA LEU A 48 13.42 0.60 -8.79
C LEU A 48 14.83 0.26 -8.22
N GLY A 49 14.98 -0.92 -7.60
CA GLY A 49 16.23 -1.37 -7.00
C GLY A 49 16.46 -0.91 -5.55
N SER A 50 15.55 -0.10 -4.99
CA SER A 50 15.60 0.32 -3.59
C SER A 50 14.57 -0.44 -2.76
N LEU A 51 14.97 -0.92 -1.58
CA LEU A 51 14.04 -1.47 -0.60
C LEU A 51 13.29 -0.33 0.07
N THR A 52 11.96 -0.35 -0.02
CA THR A 52 11.07 0.52 0.76
C THR A 52 10.37 -0.36 1.77
N ASP A 53 10.64 -0.15 3.04
CA ASP A 53 9.94 -0.77 4.15
C ASP A 53 9.12 0.28 4.91
N ASN A 54 8.14 -0.18 5.68
CA ASN A 54 7.28 0.70 6.46
C ASN A 54 7.83 0.98 7.87
N SER A 55 9.11 0.70 8.16
CA SER A 55 9.67 1.06 9.47
C SER A 55 9.71 2.58 9.60
N GLY A 56 9.02 3.09 10.64
CA GLY A 56 9.16 4.49 11.02
C GLY A 56 10.55 4.73 11.59
N SER A 57 11.17 5.84 11.23
CA SER A 57 12.37 6.35 11.92
C SER A 57 11.98 7.14 13.16
#